data_AF-A0A2A7N7R1-F1
#
_entry.id   AF-A0A2A7N7R1-F1
#
_cell.length_a   1.000
_cell.length_b   1.000
_cell.length_c   1.000
_cell.angle_alpha   90.00
_cell.angle_beta   90.00
_cell.angle_gamma   90.00
#
_symmetry.space_group_name_H-M   'P 1'
#
loop_
_entity.id
_entity.type
_entity.pdbx_description
1 polymer ?
#
loop_
_entity_poly.entity_id
_entity_poly.type
_entity_poly.pdbx_seq_one_letter_code
_entity_poly.pdbx_strand_id
1 'polypeptide(L)'
;MNLFSTAWAALRAEVANLPDEAFDQPSGCAGWLVRDLVCHLVIDAQDVLITLVTPADAEPTRNAVTYWEVSSEVPTGDDPLDALTVRLAAAYGDPALLKFHLDDVGAAAGRAAELCDPAMRVSTRGHVLTAGDYLSAYVLEWTLHHLDLTAHLTAAGQPPAEALARSRAMLEQIAGAEFPAAFSDADALLVGTGRRRANDVERSALGELAAKLPLVVG
;
A
#
# COMPACT_ATOMS: atom_id res chain seq x y z
N MET A 1 -12.69 10.32 -11.27
CA MET A 1 -11.83 9.11 -11.10
C MET A 1 -12.20 8.46 -9.79
N ASN A 2 -12.20 7.12 -9.72
CA ASN A 2 -12.35 6.43 -8.43
C ASN A 2 -11.10 6.68 -7.56
N LEU A 3 -11.24 6.56 -6.23
CA LEU A 3 -10.16 6.91 -5.30
C LEU A 3 -8.90 6.05 -5.49
N PHE A 4 -9.05 4.81 -5.94
CA PHE A 4 -7.93 3.94 -6.35
C PHE A 4 -7.06 4.64 -7.41
N SER A 5 -7.67 5.14 -8.48
CA SER A 5 -6.93 5.77 -9.59
C SER A 5 -6.27 7.07 -9.15
N THR A 6 -6.90 7.84 -8.26
CA THR A 6 -6.31 9.05 -7.68
C THR A 6 -5.08 8.74 -6.83
N ALA A 7 -5.18 7.78 -5.90
CA ALA A 7 -4.07 7.38 -5.03
C ALA A 7 -2.92 6.78 -5.86
N TRP A 8 -3.25 5.93 -6.82
CA TRP A 8 -2.26 5.26 -7.67
C TRP A 8 -1.54 6.24 -8.61
N ALA A 9 -2.27 7.16 -9.24
CA ALA A 9 -1.67 8.18 -10.09
C ALA A 9 -0.74 9.11 -9.29
N ALA A 10 -1.12 9.49 -8.07
CA ALA A 10 -0.29 10.31 -7.20
C ALA A 10 1.01 9.59 -6.81
N LEU A 11 0.93 8.32 -6.40
CA LEU A 11 2.10 7.51 -6.06
C LEU A 11 3.06 7.36 -7.26
N ARG A 12 2.53 6.99 -8.42
CA ARG A 12 3.35 6.87 -9.65
C ARG A 12 3.99 8.18 -10.06
N ALA A 13 3.27 9.30 -9.95
CA ALA A 13 3.81 10.62 -10.26
C ALA A 13 4.96 10.98 -9.31
N GLU A 14 4.84 10.63 -8.03
CA GLU A 14 5.92 10.83 -7.06
C GLU A 14 7.16 10.03 -7.47
N VAL A 15 7.04 8.73 -7.76
CA VAL A 15 8.16 7.89 -8.22
C VAL A 15 8.82 8.45 -9.49
N ALA A 16 8.04 8.93 -10.44
CA ALA A 16 8.55 9.50 -11.69
C ALA A 16 9.37 10.78 -11.46
N ASN A 17 9.04 11.57 -10.45
CA ASN A 17 9.70 12.83 -10.13
C ASN A 17 10.93 12.68 -9.21
N LEU A 18 11.13 11.50 -8.61
CA LEU A 18 12.28 11.27 -7.74
C LEU A 18 13.61 11.39 -8.51
N PRO A 19 14.63 12.04 -7.94
CA PRO A 19 15.98 11.99 -8.50
C PRO A 19 16.54 10.55 -8.38
N ASP A 20 17.43 10.15 -9.29
CA ASP A 20 17.94 8.78 -9.32
C ASP A 20 18.69 8.40 -8.03
N GLU A 21 19.34 9.37 -7.38
CA GLU A 21 20.02 9.16 -6.10
C GLU A 21 19.06 8.79 -4.95
N ALA A 22 17.76 9.09 -5.09
CA ALA A 22 16.77 8.69 -4.10
C ALA A 22 16.55 7.17 -4.09
N PHE A 23 16.83 6.46 -5.19
CA PHE A 23 16.60 5.02 -5.31
C PHE A 23 17.53 4.18 -4.41
N ASP A 24 18.65 4.76 -3.99
CA ASP A 24 19.59 4.19 -3.02
C ASP A 24 19.33 4.63 -1.56
N GLN A 25 18.32 5.48 -1.32
CA GLN A 25 17.92 5.88 0.03
C GLN A 25 17.03 4.79 0.68
N PRO A 26 16.98 4.73 2.01
CA PRO A 26 15.98 3.94 2.71
C PRO A 26 14.55 4.38 2.34
N SER A 27 13.64 3.41 2.21
CA SER A 27 12.19 3.65 2.23
C SER A 27 11.66 3.52 3.66
N GLY A 28 10.36 3.78 3.86
CA GLY A 28 9.65 3.52 5.11
C GLY A 28 9.38 2.03 5.36
N CYS A 29 9.51 1.17 4.34
CA CYS A 29 9.53 -0.27 4.52
C CYS A 29 10.87 -0.69 5.13
N ALA A 30 10.83 -1.26 6.34
CA ALA A 30 12.03 -1.58 7.11
C ALA A 30 12.97 -2.52 6.32
N GLY A 31 14.22 -2.10 6.13
CA GLY A 31 15.23 -2.88 5.40
C GLY A 31 15.19 -2.73 3.88
N TRP A 32 14.21 -2.03 3.32
CA TRP A 32 14.08 -1.80 1.88
C TRP A 32 14.53 -0.40 1.50
N LEU A 33 15.26 -0.31 0.39
CA LEU A 33 15.55 0.93 -0.29
C LEU A 33 14.34 1.37 -1.13
N VAL A 34 14.34 2.62 -1.58
CA VAL A 34 13.32 3.13 -2.50
C VAL A 34 13.21 2.27 -3.76
N ARG A 35 14.32 1.78 -4.33
CA ARG A 35 14.25 0.88 -5.49
C ARG A 35 13.53 -0.44 -5.20
N ASP A 36 13.66 -0.97 -3.98
CA ASP A 36 13.04 -2.24 -3.60
C ASP A 36 11.52 -2.04 -3.50
N LEU A 37 11.10 -0.95 -2.86
CA LEU A 37 9.70 -0.53 -2.83
C LEU A 37 9.14 -0.27 -4.24
N VAL A 38 9.85 0.44 -5.11
CA VAL A 38 9.38 0.68 -6.48
C VAL A 38 9.26 -0.62 -7.27
N CYS A 39 10.15 -1.59 -7.05
CA CYS A 39 10.05 -2.92 -7.64
C CYS A 39 8.85 -3.71 -7.07
N HIS A 40 8.54 -3.56 -5.79
CA HIS A 40 7.31 -4.10 -5.19
C HIS A 40 6.06 -3.53 -5.86
N LEU A 41 6.01 -2.21 -6.10
CA LEU A 41 4.89 -1.57 -6.80
C LEU A 41 4.68 -2.09 -8.24
N VAL A 42 5.75 -2.55 -8.91
CA VAL A 42 5.62 -3.25 -10.21
C VAL A 42 4.87 -4.57 -10.03
N ILE A 43 5.20 -5.34 -8.98
CA ILE A 43 4.54 -6.62 -8.67
C ILE A 43 3.07 -6.36 -8.28
N ASP A 44 2.79 -5.38 -7.42
CA ASP A 44 1.41 -5.03 -7.06
C ASP A 44 0.57 -4.61 -8.27
N ALA A 45 1.15 -3.85 -9.20
CA ALA A 45 0.46 -3.47 -10.43
C ALA A 45 0.17 -4.70 -11.33
N GLN A 46 1.08 -5.69 -11.36
CA GLN A 46 0.84 -6.96 -12.02
C GLN A 46 -0.27 -7.74 -11.32
N ASP A 47 -0.31 -7.77 -9.99
CA ASP A 47 -1.36 -8.42 -9.22
C ASP A 47 -2.73 -7.79 -9.44
N VAL A 48 -2.80 -6.47 -9.57
CA VAL A 48 -4.04 -5.77 -9.96
C VAL A 48 -4.50 -6.24 -11.35
N LEU A 49 -3.60 -6.26 -12.32
CA LEU A 49 -3.93 -6.72 -13.67
C LEU A 49 -4.40 -8.18 -13.68
N ILE A 50 -3.68 -9.06 -12.98
CA ILE A 50 -4.01 -10.49 -12.85
C ILE A 50 -5.38 -10.66 -12.19
N THR A 51 -5.62 -9.97 -11.07
CA THR A 51 -6.87 -10.10 -10.31
C THR A 51 -8.07 -9.63 -11.13
N LEU A 52 -7.97 -8.48 -11.79
CA LEU A 52 -9.06 -7.91 -12.59
C LEU A 52 -9.43 -8.76 -13.82
N VAL A 53 -8.54 -9.64 -14.27
CA VAL A 53 -8.82 -10.59 -15.38
C VAL A 53 -9.00 -12.03 -14.90
N THR A 54 -9.20 -12.25 -13.60
CA THR A 54 -9.48 -13.56 -13.00
C THR A 54 -10.91 -13.58 -12.45
N PRO A 55 -11.95 -13.65 -13.32
CA PRO A 55 -13.34 -13.66 -12.88
C PRO A 55 -13.68 -14.92 -12.10
N ALA A 56 -14.63 -14.80 -11.18
CA ALA A 56 -15.11 -15.91 -10.35
C ALA A 56 -16.65 -15.97 -10.33
N ASP A 57 -17.21 -17.17 -10.43
CA ASP A 57 -18.67 -17.36 -10.33
C ASP A 57 -19.15 -17.48 -8.87
N ALA A 58 -18.27 -17.91 -7.97
CA ALA A 58 -18.59 -18.11 -6.56
C ALA A 58 -18.94 -16.80 -5.83
N GLU A 59 -19.72 -16.89 -4.75
CA GLU A 59 -20.06 -15.73 -3.93
C GLU A 59 -18.82 -15.11 -3.26
N PRO A 60 -18.78 -13.78 -3.03
CA PRO A 60 -17.69 -13.14 -2.30
C PRO A 60 -17.46 -13.75 -0.92
N THR A 61 -16.21 -14.13 -0.66
CA THR A 61 -15.76 -14.65 0.64
C THR A 61 -15.13 -13.58 1.51
N ARG A 62 -14.62 -12.51 0.90
CA ARG A 62 -14.00 -11.35 1.58
C ARG A 62 -14.54 -10.05 0.99
N ASN A 63 -14.30 -8.93 1.67
CA ASN A 63 -14.54 -7.57 1.20
C ASN A 63 -13.27 -6.72 1.41
N ALA A 64 -13.35 -5.41 1.13
CA ALA A 64 -12.20 -4.52 1.24
C ALA A 64 -11.51 -4.49 2.63
N VAL A 65 -12.26 -4.78 3.70
CA VAL A 65 -11.77 -4.78 5.09
C VAL A 65 -11.23 -6.16 5.48
N THR A 66 -11.95 -7.22 5.12
CA THR A 66 -11.60 -8.59 5.52
C THR A 66 -10.62 -9.28 4.59
N TYR A 67 -10.20 -8.61 3.50
CA TYR A 67 -9.17 -9.08 2.58
C TYR A 67 -7.80 -9.27 3.24
N TRP A 68 -7.47 -8.39 4.19
CA TRP A 68 -6.17 -8.35 4.85
C TRP A 68 -6.03 -9.45 5.89
N GLU A 69 -4.88 -10.14 5.87
CA GLU A 69 -4.46 -10.99 6.99
C GLU A 69 -3.66 -10.11 7.96
N VAL A 70 -4.18 -9.95 9.18
CA VAL A 70 -3.60 -9.02 10.16
C VAL A 70 -2.67 -9.77 11.11
N SER A 71 -1.41 -9.35 11.15
CA SER A 71 -0.42 -9.83 12.10
C SER A 71 -0.02 -8.72 13.09
N SER A 72 0.40 -9.10 14.29
CA SER A 72 1.09 -8.20 15.22
C SER A 72 2.62 -8.29 15.09
N GLU A 73 3.12 -9.23 14.29
CA GLU A 73 4.55 -9.45 14.07
C GLU A 73 5.04 -8.56 12.93
N VAL A 74 6.01 -7.69 13.23
CA VAL A 74 6.65 -6.84 12.23
C VAL A 74 7.45 -7.73 11.27
N PRO A 75 7.29 -7.59 9.94
CA PRO A 75 8.03 -8.39 8.98
C PRO A 75 9.54 -8.25 9.20
N THR A 76 10.25 -9.37 9.20
CA THR A 76 11.72 -9.38 9.34
C THR A 76 12.44 -9.16 8.02
N GLY A 77 11.72 -9.21 6.89
CA GLY A 77 12.27 -9.20 5.53
C GLY A 77 12.85 -10.54 5.10
N ASP A 78 12.66 -11.61 5.89
CA ASP A 78 13.15 -12.96 5.59
C ASP A 78 12.19 -13.76 4.69
N ASP A 79 11.04 -13.20 4.31
CA ASP A 79 10.13 -13.86 3.39
C ASP A 79 10.83 -14.09 2.03
N PRO A 80 10.74 -15.29 1.43
CA PRO A 80 11.40 -15.57 0.17
C PRO A 80 11.02 -14.64 -0.98
N LEU A 81 9.78 -14.10 -0.99
CA LEU A 81 9.34 -13.11 -1.96
C LEU A 81 9.96 -11.75 -1.68
N ASP A 82 10.08 -11.32 -0.43
CA ASP A 82 10.78 -10.08 -0.07
C ASP A 82 12.24 -10.10 -0.57
N ALA A 83 12.94 -11.21 -0.32
CA ALA A 83 14.30 -11.42 -0.81
C ALA A 83 14.37 -11.49 -2.35
N LEU A 84 13.32 -11.96 -3.03
CA LEU A 84 13.24 -11.92 -4.49
C LEU A 84 13.07 -10.49 -4.99
N THR A 85 12.17 -9.69 -4.40
CA THR A 85 11.93 -8.29 -4.75
C THR A 85 13.21 -7.47 -4.73
N VAL A 86 14.01 -7.57 -3.65
CA VAL A 86 15.30 -6.87 -3.54
C VAL A 86 16.28 -7.26 -4.65
N ARG A 87 16.34 -8.56 -5.00
CA ARG A 87 17.21 -9.04 -6.09
C ARG A 87 16.75 -8.55 -7.47
N LEU A 88 15.44 -8.52 -7.72
CA LEU A 88 14.87 -7.98 -8.95
C LEU A 88 15.12 -6.48 -9.05
N ALA A 89 14.91 -5.72 -7.98
CA ALA A 89 15.17 -4.30 -7.90
C ALA A 89 16.64 -3.97 -8.23
N ALA A 90 17.58 -4.71 -7.65
CA ALA A 90 19.01 -4.56 -7.93
C ALA A 90 19.37 -4.88 -9.39
N ALA A 91 18.64 -5.78 -10.04
CA ALA A 91 18.93 -6.21 -11.42
C ALA A 91 18.62 -5.13 -12.47
N TYR A 92 17.79 -4.12 -12.17
CA TYR A 92 17.57 -3.00 -13.08
C TYR A 92 18.85 -2.19 -13.30
N GLY A 93 19.67 -2.01 -12.26
CA GLY A 93 20.92 -1.24 -12.29
C GLY A 93 20.73 0.27 -12.48
N ASP A 94 19.99 0.67 -13.51
CA ASP A 94 19.59 2.03 -13.85
C ASP A 94 18.16 2.32 -13.34
N PRO A 95 17.96 3.28 -12.41
CA PRO A 95 16.64 3.68 -11.93
C PRO A 95 15.66 4.08 -13.03
N ALA A 96 16.14 4.61 -14.17
CA ALA A 96 15.28 4.97 -15.29
C ALA A 96 14.58 3.75 -15.91
N LEU A 97 15.22 2.58 -15.92
CA LEU A 97 14.61 1.34 -16.41
C LEU A 97 13.48 0.87 -15.48
N LEU A 98 13.68 0.99 -14.17
CA LEU A 98 12.68 0.64 -13.17
C LEU A 98 11.49 1.62 -13.20
N LYS A 99 11.77 2.93 -13.29
CA LYS A 99 10.73 3.96 -13.48
C LYS A 99 9.92 3.70 -14.74
N PHE A 100 10.57 3.40 -15.86
CA PHE A 100 9.91 3.08 -17.12
C PHE A 100 9.00 1.85 -16.99
N HIS A 101 9.47 0.78 -16.35
CA HIS A 101 8.65 -0.42 -16.17
C HIS A 101 7.44 -0.16 -15.27
N LEU A 102 7.62 0.54 -14.14
CA LEU A 102 6.50 0.94 -13.29
C LEU A 102 5.52 1.84 -14.05
N ASP A 103 6.01 2.76 -14.88
CA ASP A 103 5.15 3.62 -15.69
C ASP A 103 4.27 2.79 -16.62
N ASP A 104 4.84 1.85 -17.36
CA ASP A 104 4.10 1.05 -18.33
C ASP A 104 3.05 0.15 -17.66
N VAL A 105 3.48 -0.72 -16.74
CA VAL A 105 2.58 -1.68 -16.08
C VAL A 105 1.59 -0.98 -15.15
N GLY A 106 2.03 0.06 -14.43
CA GLY A 106 1.16 0.80 -13.53
C GLY A 106 0.10 1.60 -14.28
N ALA A 107 0.41 2.13 -15.47
CA ALA A 107 -0.57 2.84 -16.27
C ALA A 107 -1.61 1.86 -16.82
N ALA A 108 -1.18 0.65 -17.17
CA ALA A 108 -2.11 -0.43 -17.55
C ALA A 108 -3.02 -0.83 -16.39
N ALA A 109 -2.48 -1.01 -15.17
CA ALA A 109 -3.26 -1.32 -13.98
C ALA A 109 -4.31 -0.23 -13.67
N GLY A 110 -3.91 1.05 -13.76
CA GLY A 110 -4.82 2.18 -13.59
C GLY A 110 -5.96 2.18 -14.62
N ARG A 111 -5.65 2.00 -15.91
CA ARG A 111 -6.67 1.89 -16.96
C ARG A 111 -7.60 0.69 -16.76
N ALA A 112 -7.06 -0.46 -16.35
CA ALA A 112 -7.85 -1.66 -16.08
C ALA A 112 -8.85 -1.42 -14.94
N ALA A 113 -8.43 -0.74 -13.87
CA ALA A 113 -9.30 -0.37 -12.75
C ALA A 113 -10.41 0.64 -13.14
N GLU A 114 -10.18 1.48 -14.15
CA GLU A 114 -11.20 2.38 -14.68
C GLU A 114 -12.20 1.66 -15.61
N LEU A 115 -11.75 0.62 -16.32
CA LEU A 115 -12.54 -0.10 -17.32
C LEU A 115 -13.33 -1.28 -16.74
N CYS A 116 -12.92 -1.84 -15.61
CA CYS A 116 -13.59 -3.00 -15.02
C CYS A 116 -14.98 -2.65 -14.50
N ASP A 117 -15.92 -3.61 -14.56
CA ASP A 117 -17.18 -3.51 -13.82
C ASP A 117 -16.89 -3.69 -12.32
N PRO A 118 -17.14 -2.68 -11.45
CA PRO A 118 -16.87 -2.80 -10.02
C PRO A 118 -17.69 -3.89 -9.33
N ALA A 119 -18.81 -4.34 -9.92
CA ALA A 119 -19.62 -5.43 -9.39
C ALA A 119 -19.14 -6.83 -9.83
N MET A 120 -18.18 -6.91 -10.77
CA MET A 120 -17.57 -8.17 -11.19
C MET A 120 -16.95 -8.87 -9.98
N ARG A 121 -17.16 -10.17 -9.88
CA ARG A 121 -16.50 -11.02 -8.90
C ARG A 121 -15.16 -11.48 -9.44
N VAL A 122 -14.11 -11.31 -8.65
CA VAL A 122 -12.73 -11.63 -8.99
C VAL A 122 -12.11 -12.55 -7.94
N SER A 123 -11.18 -13.40 -8.36
CA SER A 123 -10.43 -14.27 -7.43
C SER A 123 -8.98 -13.84 -7.30
N THR A 124 -8.51 -13.81 -6.05
CA THR A 124 -7.10 -13.57 -5.71
C THR A 124 -6.80 -14.22 -4.36
N ARG A 125 -5.59 -14.75 -4.17
CA ARG A 125 -5.14 -15.42 -2.92
C ARG A 125 -6.10 -16.50 -2.38
N GLY A 126 -6.82 -17.19 -3.26
CA GLY A 126 -7.84 -18.18 -2.87
C GLY A 126 -9.11 -17.58 -2.25
N HIS A 127 -9.30 -16.27 -2.36
CA HIS A 127 -10.50 -15.53 -1.96
C HIS A 127 -11.28 -15.06 -3.18
N VAL A 128 -12.55 -14.75 -2.97
CA VAL A 128 -13.42 -14.08 -3.95
C VAL A 128 -13.91 -12.77 -3.36
N LEU A 129 -13.83 -11.70 -4.14
CA LEU A 129 -14.28 -10.35 -3.79
C LEU A 129 -14.98 -9.71 -5.00
N THR A 130 -15.68 -8.59 -4.79
CA THR A 130 -16.01 -7.71 -5.92
C THR A 130 -14.75 -6.95 -6.37
N ALA A 131 -14.66 -6.60 -7.65
CA ALA A 131 -13.57 -5.77 -8.16
C ALA A 131 -13.53 -4.41 -7.44
N GLY A 132 -14.70 -3.85 -7.11
CA GLY A 132 -14.81 -2.63 -6.30
C GLY A 132 -14.23 -2.79 -4.90
N ASP A 133 -14.48 -3.90 -4.22
CA ASP A 133 -13.89 -4.19 -2.90
C ASP A 133 -12.37 -4.38 -2.99
N TYR A 134 -11.89 -5.09 -4.01
CA TYR A 134 -10.46 -5.28 -4.23
C TYR A 134 -9.74 -3.95 -4.48
N LEU A 135 -10.26 -3.11 -5.37
CA LEU A 135 -9.70 -1.78 -5.64
C LEU A 135 -9.80 -0.86 -4.41
N SER A 136 -10.86 -0.99 -3.61
CA SER A 136 -11.02 -0.26 -2.34
C SER A 136 -9.97 -0.71 -1.31
N ALA A 137 -9.65 -2.00 -1.23
CA ALA A 137 -8.53 -2.50 -0.42
C ALA A 137 -7.21 -1.89 -0.88
N TYR A 138 -6.91 -1.90 -2.18
CA TYR A 138 -5.66 -1.37 -2.71
C TYR A 138 -5.49 0.15 -2.55
N VAL A 139 -6.55 0.92 -2.19
CA VAL A 139 -6.36 2.30 -1.72
C VAL A 139 -5.49 2.34 -0.47
N LEU A 140 -5.67 1.40 0.46
CA LEU A 140 -4.82 1.27 1.65
C LEU A 140 -3.37 0.98 1.25
N GLU A 141 -3.16 0.01 0.37
CA GLU A 141 -1.83 -0.36 -0.15
C GLU A 141 -1.09 0.84 -0.74
N TRP A 142 -1.70 1.52 -1.72
CA TRP A 142 -1.10 2.69 -2.36
C TRP A 142 -0.85 3.83 -1.38
N THR A 143 -1.75 4.03 -0.42
CA THR A 143 -1.58 5.10 0.56
C THR A 143 -0.40 4.81 1.50
N LEU A 144 -0.31 3.57 2.01
CA LEU A 144 0.77 3.15 2.88
C LEU A 144 2.11 3.19 2.14
N HIS A 145 2.18 2.70 0.91
CA HIS A 145 3.42 2.72 0.15
C HIS A 145 3.82 4.11 -0.38
N HIS A 146 2.89 5.04 -0.52
CA HIS A 146 3.23 6.45 -0.73
C HIS A 146 3.85 7.06 0.55
N LEU A 147 3.32 6.74 1.73
CA LEU A 147 3.98 7.13 2.99
C LEU A 147 5.38 6.48 3.10
N ASP A 148 5.51 5.21 2.71
CA ASP A 148 6.79 4.50 2.73
C ASP A 148 7.79 5.11 1.75
N LEU A 149 7.36 5.48 0.55
CA LEU A 149 8.22 6.11 -0.46
C LEU A 149 8.84 7.40 0.04
N THR A 150 8.09 8.17 0.81
CA THR A 150 8.42 9.56 1.17
C THR A 150 8.98 9.71 2.57
N ALA A 151 9.04 8.63 3.36
CA ALA A 151 9.42 8.63 4.77
C ALA A 151 10.77 9.29 5.08
N HIS A 152 11.74 9.19 4.15
CA HIS A 152 13.11 9.69 4.32
C HIS A 152 13.49 10.78 3.30
N LEU A 153 12.51 11.30 2.55
CA LEU A 153 12.74 12.27 1.47
C LEU A 153 12.23 13.65 1.88
N THR A 154 13.10 14.66 1.84
CA THR A 154 12.82 16.01 2.38
C THR A 154 11.93 16.88 1.50
N ALA A 155 11.72 16.53 0.23
CA ALA A 155 10.99 17.34 -0.75
C ALA A 155 9.86 16.57 -1.47
N ALA A 156 9.44 15.43 -0.93
CA ALA A 156 8.46 14.56 -1.56
C ALA A 156 7.01 14.93 -1.22
N GLY A 157 6.09 14.69 -2.16
CA GLY A 157 4.66 14.89 -1.98
C GLY A 157 4.05 13.99 -0.91
N GLN A 158 2.94 14.41 -0.30
CA GLN A 158 2.15 13.53 0.57
C GLN A 158 1.07 12.79 -0.23
N PRO A 159 0.58 11.63 0.25
CA PRO A 159 -0.54 10.97 -0.38
C PRO A 159 -1.78 11.89 -0.40
N PRO A 160 -2.70 11.76 -1.38
CA PRO A 160 -3.91 12.56 -1.41
C PRO A 160 -4.71 12.47 -0.10
N ALA A 161 -5.21 13.61 0.40
CA ALA A 161 -5.90 13.67 1.69
C ALA A 161 -7.12 12.72 1.78
N GLU A 162 -7.88 12.57 0.69
CA GLU A 162 -9.01 11.63 0.63
C GLU A 162 -8.56 10.16 0.74
N ALA A 163 -7.37 9.83 0.22
CA ALA A 163 -6.79 8.49 0.31
C ALA A 163 -6.31 8.21 1.75
N LEU A 164 -5.65 9.18 2.39
CA LEU A 164 -5.30 9.12 3.82
C LEU A 164 -6.53 8.89 4.70
N ALA A 165 -7.58 9.70 4.53
CA ALA A 165 -8.80 9.58 5.30
C ALA A 165 -9.51 8.22 5.10
N ARG A 166 -9.61 7.75 3.85
CA ARG A 166 -10.22 6.46 3.53
C ARG A 166 -9.43 5.29 4.13
N SER A 167 -8.11 5.35 4.05
CA SER A 167 -7.19 4.34 4.56
C SER A 167 -7.22 4.29 6.08
N ARG A 168 -7.27 5.44 6.77
CA ARG A 168 -7.50 5.48 8.22
C ARG A 168 -8.81 4.81 8.59
N ALA A 169 -9.91 5.18 7.92
CA ALA A 169 -11.22 4.59 8.20
C ALA A 169 -11.23 3.06 7.97
N MET A 170 -10.48 2.57 6.98
CA MET A 170 -10.30 1.12 6.77
C MET A 170 -9.50 0.49 7.92
N LEU A 171 -8.38 1.11 8.32
CA LEU A 171 -7.54 0.60 9.41
C LEU A 171 -8.31 0.56 10.74
N GLU A 172 -9.16 1.55 11.02
CA GLU A 172 -10.05 1.58 12.20
C GLU A 172 -11.08 0.44 12.18
N GLN A 173 -11.63 0.13 11.00
CA GLN A 173 -12.52 -1.02 10.82
C GLN A 173 -11.79 -2.35 11.04
N ILE A 174 -10.56 -2.47 10.53
CA ILE A 174 -9.68 -3.63 10.76
C ILE A 174 -9.37 -3.77 12.27
N ALA A 175 -9.06 -2.66 12.94
CA ALA A 175 -8.76 -2.63 14.37
C ALA A 175 -9.98 -2.93 15.26
N GLY A 176 -11.20 -2.71 14.72
CA GLY A 176 -12.45 -2.66 15.47
C GLY A 176 -12.46 -1.54 16.51
N ALA A 177 -11.74 -0.44 16.26
CA ALA A 177 -11.61 0.71 17.15
C ALA A 177 -11.12 1.94 16.39
N GLU A 178 -11.59 3.12 16.79
CA GLU A 178 -11.18 4.41 16.21
C GLU A 178 -9.83 4.86 16.80
N PHE A 179 -8.98 5.48 15.97
CA PHE A 179 -7.80 6.19 16.47
C PHE A 179 -8.24 7.53 17.07
N PRO A 180 -7.55 8.03 18.12
CA PRO A 180 -7.91 9.30 18.74
C PRO A 180 -7.96 10.46 17.72
N ALA A 181 -8.94 11.35 17.86
CA ALA A 181 -9.11 12.50 16.94
C ALA A 181 -7.91 13.45 16.89
N ALA A 182 -7.00 13.38 17.87
CA ALA A 182 -5.76 14.14 17.89
C ALA A 182 -4.72 13.64 16.88
N PHE A 183 -4.85 12.41 16.38
CA PHE A 183 -3.99 11.89 15.32
C PHE A 183 -4.42 12.47 13.97
N SER A 184 -3.45 12.93 13.19
CA SER A 184 -3.66 13.10 11.75
C SER A 184 -3.90 11.74 11.09
N ASP A 185 -4.48 11.72 9.90
CA ASP A 185 -4.71 10.46 9.18
C ASP A 185 -3.39 9.75 8.84
N ALA A 186 -2.36 10.52 8.48
CA ALA A 186 -1.02 9.99 8.26
C ALA A 186 -0.43 9.39 9.54
N ASP A 187 -0.55 10.07 10.69
CA ASP A 187 -0.03 9.56 11.97
C ASP A 187 -0.77 8.30 12.43
N ALA A 188 -2.09 8.24 12.23
CA ALA A 188 -2.88 7.06 12.55
C ALA A 188 -2.41 5.85 11.72
N LEU A 189 -2.15 6.04 10.42
CA LEU A 189 -1.63 4.99 9.54
C LEU A 189 -0.20 4.58 9.92
N LEU A 190 0.70 5.55 10.11
CA LEU A 190 2.12 5.29 10.41
C LEU A 190 2.29 4.58 11.75
N VAL A 191 1.59 5.03 12.80
CA VAL A 191 1.64 4.41 14.12
C VAL A 191 0.86 3.10 14.14
N GLY A 192 -0.34 3.10 13.56
CA GLY A 192 -1.23 1.95 13.53
C GLY A 192 -0.62 0.73 12.84
N THR A 193 0.16 0.95 11.78
CA THR A 193 0.81 -0.13 11.02
C THR A 193 2.28 -0.38 11.42
N GLY A 194 2.78 0.29 12.47
CA GLY A 194 4.12 0.07 13.00
C GLY A 194 5.27 0.73 12.23
N ARG A 195 4.98 1.48 11.16
CA ARG A 195 5.95 2.26 10.38
C ARG A 195 6.64 3.35 11.20
N ARG A 196 5.95 3.85 12.23
CA ARG A 196 6.48 4.85 13.18
C ARG A 196 6.11 4.46 14.61
N ARG A 197 7.04 4.69 15.55
CA ARG A 197 6.71 4.59 16.98
C ARG A 197 5.87 5.78 17.42
N ALA A 198 4.83 5.51 18.21
CA ALA A 198 4.09 6.54 18.94
C ALA A 198 5.01 7.28 19.94
N ASN A 199 4.92 8.60 19.97
CA ASN A 199 5.51 9.42 21.04
C ASN A 199 4.72 9.25 22.36
N ASP A 200 5.19 9.85 23.45
CA ASP A 200 4.58 9.66 24.78
C ASP A 200 3.13 10.15 24.86
N VAL A 201 2.81 11.28 24.21
CA VAL A 201 1.45 11.85 24.18
C VAL A 201 0.52 10.95 23.38
N GLU A 202 0.96 10.52 22.20
CA GLU A 202 0.24 9.58 21.33
C GLU A 202 0.00 8.25 22.04
N ARG A 203 1.01 7.71 22.73
CA ARG A 203 0.91 6.46 23.49
C ARG A 203 -0.11 6.55 24.61
N SER A 204 -0.13 7.66 25.36
CA SER A 204 -1.14 7.89 26.38
C SER A 204 -2.55 8.03 25.79
N ALA A 205 -2.68 8.65 24.62
CA ALA A 205 -3.97 8.84 23.96
C ALA A 205 -4.56 7.55 23.37
N LEU A 206 -3.72 6.60 22.94
CA LEU A 206 -4.16 5.34 22.33
C LEU A 206 -4.96 4.43 23.30
N GLY A 207 -4.76 4.54 24.61
CA GLY A 207 -5.48 3.73 25.59
C GLY A 207 -5.39 2.22 25.30
N GLU A 208 -6.53 1.54 25.28
CA GLU A 208 -6.60 0.09 25.00
C GLU A 208 -6.16 -0.29 23.57
N LEU A 209 -6.29 0.63 22.60
CA LEU A 209 -5.86 0.39 21.22
C LEU A 209 -4.37 0.10 21.14
N ALA A 210 -3.56 0.68 22.04
CA ALA A 210 -2.11 0.48 22.07
C ALA A 210 -1.71 -1.01 22.18
N ALA A 211 -2.54 -1.85 22.80
CA ALA A 211 -2.27 -3.29 22.94
C ALA A 211 -2.52 -4.10 21.65
N LYS A 212 -3.22 -3.52 20.67
CA LYS A 212 -3.49 -4.14 19.36
C LYS A 212 -2.48 -3.75 18.28
N LEU A 213 -1.62 -2.77 18.56
CA LEU A 213 -0.67 -2.23 17.58
C LEU A 213 0.69 -2.92 17.70
N PRO A 214 1.41 -3.10 16.57
CA PRO A 214 1.02 -2.71 15.21
C PRO A 214 0.03 -3.68 14.56
N LEU A 215 -0.77 -3.15 13.64
CA LEU A 215 -1.59 -3.92 12.70
C LEU A 215 -0.81 -4.05 11.40
N VAL A 216 -0.03 -5.12 11.28
CA VAL A 216 0.69 -5.44 10.06
C VAL A 216 -0.31 -6.03 9.08
N VAL A 217 -0.59 -5.27 8.02
CA VAL A 217 -1.50 -5.65 6.94
C VAL A 217 -0.67 -6.16 5.76
N GLY A 218 -1.00 -7.36 5.28
CA GLY A 218 -0.38 -8.04 4.14
C GLY A 218 -1.21 -9.22 3.64
#